data_AF-A0A1J5JJ90-F1
#
_entry.id   AF-A0A1J5JJ90-F1
#
_cell.length_a   1.000
_cell.length_b   1.000
_cell.length_c   1.000
_cell.angle_alpha   90.00
_cell.angle_beta   90.00
_cell.angle_gamma   90.00
#
_symmetry.space_group_name_H-M   'P 1'
#
loop_
_entity.id
_entity.type
_entity.pdbx_description
1 polymer ?
#
loop_
_entity_poly.entity_id
_entity_poly.type
_entity_poly.pdbx_seq_one_letter_code
_entity_poly.pdbx_strand_id
1 'polypeptide(L)'
;MARIALYTATTCVKCPAAKKILAEVVHELNLKEGADYEIKNIDEGDNLIEALQKQVAATPSLLIDDELIYNGEVPNKDELLEMLKEKFK
;
A
#
# COMPACT_ATOMS: atom_id res chain seq x y z
N MET A 1 -0.77 -2.54 -16.29
CA MET A 1 -1.69 -2.85 -15.18
C MET A 1 -0.91 -2.59 -13.92
N ALA A 2 -1.05 -1.40 -13.35
CA ALA A 2 -0.36 -1.06 -12.12
C ALA A 2 -1.03 -1.78 -10.96
N ARG A 3 -0.24 -2.33 -10.03
CA ARG A 3 -0.73 -3.01 -8.83
C ARG A 3 -0.26 -2.29 -7.58
N ILE A 4 -1.13 -2.12 -6.61
CA ILE A 4 -0.80 -1.50 -5.34
C ILE A 4 -0.60 -2.62 -4.32
N ALA A 5 0.48 -2.60 -3.56
CA ALA A 5 0.66 -3.49 -2.41
C ALA A 5 0.90 -2.65 -1.16
N LEU A 6 -0.06 -2.65 -0.25
CA LEU A 6 0.04 -1.99 1.05
C LEU A 6 0.50 -3.01 2.09
N TYR A 7 1.69 -2.81 2.63
CA TYR A 7 2.21 -3.56 3.77
C TYR A 7 1.84 -2.84 5.07
N THR A 8 1.16 -3.55 5.96
CA THR A 8 0.69 -3.08 7.26
C THR A 8 1.24 -3.95 8.37
N ALA A 9 1.20 -3.49 9.63
CA ALA A 9 1.56 -4.28 10.79
C ALA A 9 0.44 -4.21 11.85
N THR A 10 0.12 -5.33 12.49
CA THR A 10 -0.93 -5.40 13.53
C THR A 10 -0.63 -4.49 14.72
N THR A 11 0.63 -4.22 14.99
CA THR A 11 1.12 -3.37 16.08
C THR A 11 1.12 -1.87 15.76
N CYS A 12 0.78 -1.48 14.52
CA CYS A 12 0.93 -0.09 14.08
C CYS A 12 -0.39 0.70 14.11
N VAL A 13 -0.47 1.66 15.04
CA VAL A 13 -1.61 2.59 15.23
C VAL A 13 -1.97 3.36 13.94
N LYS A 14 -1.02 3.48 13.02
CA LYS A 14 -1.15 4.20 11.74
C LYS A 14 -1.80 3.36 10.62
N CYS A 15 -1.92 2.04 10.76
CA CYS A 15 -2.54 1.18 9.76
C CYS A 15 -4.02 1.46 9.45
N PRO A 16 -4.91 1.76 10.42
CA PRO A 16 -6.28 2.16 10.09
C PRO A 16 -6.35 3.45 9.26
N ALA A 17 -5.41 4.39 9.46
CA ALA A 17 -5.34 5.60 8.64
C ALA A 17 -4.96 5.28 7.18
N ALA A 18 -3.95 4.44 6.98
CA ALA A 18 -3.53 3.99 5.65
C ALA A 18 -4.66 3.24 4.92
N LYS A 19 -5.37 2.35 5.61
CA LYS A 19 -6.55 1.65 5.05
C LYS A 19 -7.64 2.61 4.62
N LYS A 20 -7.92 3.65 5.42
CA LYS A 20 -8.94 4.65 5.09
C LYS A 20 -8.58 5.45 3.84
N ILE A 21 -7.31 5.84 3.72
CA ILE A 21 -6.79 6.56 2.56
C ILE A 21 -6.86 5.67 1.31
N LEU A 22 -6.41 4.43 1.41
CA LEU A 22 -6.48 3.48 0.30
C LEU A 22 -7.94 3.26 -0.13
N ALA A 23 -8.87 3.09 0.83
CA ALA A 23 -10.30 2.90 0.55
C ALA A 23 -10.91 4.08 -0.24
N GLU A 24 -10.53 5.32 0.07
CA GLU A 24 -10.98 6.50 -0.68
C GLU A 24 -10.43 6.49 -2.11
N VAL A 25 -9.14 6.20 -2.27
CA VAL A 25 -8.45 6.22 -3.56
C VAL A 25 -8.97 5.13 -4.48
N VAL A 26 -9.15 3.91 -3.96
CA VAL A 26 -9.70 2.78 -4.74
C VAL A 26 -11.17 3.02 -5.11
N HIS A 27 -11.93 3.76 -4.27
CA HIS A 27 -13.29 4.15 -4.59
C HIS A 27 -13.36 5.16 -5.72
N GLU A 28 -12.51 6.20 -5.70
CA GLU A 28 -12.41 7.19 -6.78
C GLU A 28 -11.96 6.56 -8.11
N LEU A 29 -11.05 5.59 -8.06
CA LEU A 29 -10.47 4.95 -9.23
C LEU A 29 -11.16 3.65 -9.65
N ASN A 30 -12.19 3.21 -8.91
CA ASN A 30 -12.90 1.93 -9.13
C ASN A 30 -11.98 0.70 -9.12
N LEU A 31 -10.90 0.74 -8.33
CA LEU A 31 -9.91 -0.33 -8.23
C LEU A 31 -10.45 -1.49 -7.40
N LYS A 32 -10.13 -2.73 -7.80
CA LYS A 32 -10.56 -3.94 -7.09
C LYS A 32 -9.44 -4.53 -6.25
N GLU A 33 -9.78 -4.95 -5.03
CA GLU A 33 -8.89 -5.73 -4.18
C GLU A 33 -8.53 -7.05 -4.86
N GLY A 34 -7.24 -7.40 -4.88
CA GLY A 34 -6.68 -8.58 -5.54
C GLY A 34 -6.43 -8.46 -7.04
N ALA A 35 -7.01 -7.46 -7.72
CA ALA A 35 -6.73 -7.16 -9.13
C ALA A 35 -5.83 -5.93 -9.29
N ASP A 36 -6.15 -4.87 -8.55
CA ASP A 36 -5.49 -3.57 -8.63
C ASP A 36 -4.75 -3.21 -7.34
N TYR A 37 -5.24 -3.66 -6.18
CA TYR A 37 -4.58 -3.42 -4.90
C TYR A 37 -4.65 -4.62 -3.96
N GLU A 38 -3.64 -4.79 -3.11
CA GLU A 38 -3.58 -5.85 -2.11
C GLU A 38 -3.05 -5.30 -0.78
N ILE A 39 -3.57 -5.81 0.33
CA ILE A 39 -3.12 -5.41 1.66
C ILE A 39 -2.49 -6.64 2.31
N LYS A 40 -1.19 -6.57 2.58
CA LYS A 40 -0.42 -7.60 3.27
C LYS A 40 -0.10 -7.14 4.70
N ASN A 41 -0.15 -8.05 5.66
CA ASN A 41 0.25 -7.78 7.03
C ASN A 41 1.61 -8.42 7.30
N ILE A 42 2.63 -7.62 7.60
CA ILE A 42 3.99 -8.12 7.86
C ILE A 42 4.10 -8.88 9.18
N ASP A 43 3.18 -8.63 10.11
CA ASP A 43 3.16 -9.26 11.42
C ASP A 43 2.63 -10.71 11.36
N GLU A 44 2.01 -11.09 10.23
CA GLU A 44 1.56 -12.46 9.99
C GLU A 44 2.61 -13.27 9.23
N GLY A 45 3.13 -14.33 9.87
CA GLY A 45 3.98 -15.35 9.23
C GLY A 45 5.26 -14.78 8.59
N ASP A 46 5.55 -15.20 7.36
CA ASP A 46 6.75 -14.82 6.59
C ASP A 46 6.61 -13.48 5.84
N ASN A 47 5.49 -12.76 5.99
CA ASN A 47 5.27 -11.49 5.30
C ASN A 47 6.28 -10.40 5.70
N LEU A 48 6.84 -10.47 6.92
CA LEU A 48 7.96 -9.61 7.34
C LEU A 48 9.18 -9.79 6.45
N ILE A 49 9.50 -11.03 6.11
CA ILE A 49 10.67 -11.38 5.30
C ILE A 49 10.44 -10.93 3.86
N GLU A 50 9.25 -11.18 3.31
CA GLU A 50 8.83 -10.65 2.00
C GLU A 50 8.94 -9.12 1.94
N ALA A 51 8.44 -8.44 2.98
CA ALA A 51 8.49 -6.98 3.06
C ALA A 51 9.95 -6.48 3.06
N LEU A 52 10.81 -7.06 3.90
CA LEU A 52 12.24 -6.71 3.95
C LEU A 52 12.93 -6.96 2.60
N GLN A 53 12.62 -8.06 1.91
CA GLN A 53 13.13 -8.34 0.56
C GLN A 53 12.69 -7.28 -0.46
N LYS A 54 11.50 -6.71 -0.27
CA LYS A 54 10.92 -5.63 -1.08
C LYS A 54 11.34 -4.22 -0.61
N GLN A 55 12.39 -4.11 0.19
CA GLN A 55 12.90 -2.85 0.75
C GLN A 55 11.93 -2.12 1.71
N VAL A 56 10.90 -2.82 2.20
CA VAL A 56 10.02 -2.29 3.24
C VAL A 56 10.77 -2.36 4.57
N ALA A 57 11.35 -1.22 4.97
CA ALA A 57 12.08 -1.11 6.24
C ALA A 57 11.15 -0.84 7.43
N ALA A 58 9.98 -0.24 7.19
CA ALA A 58 9.04 0.15 8.22
C ALA A 58 7.60 0.10 7.71
N THR A 59 6.63 -0.07 8.60
CA THR A 59 5.19 -0.09 8.24
C THR A 59 4.43 1.08 8.86
N PRO A 60 3.43 1.64 8.16
CA PRO A 60 2.90 1.19 6.86
C PRO A 60 3.84 1.50 5.69
N SER A 61 3.88 0.61 4.70
CA SER A 61 4.61 0.80 3.44
C SER A 61 3.71 0.55 2.27
N LEU A 62 3.91 1.28 1.18
CA LEU A 62 3.10 1.14 -0.01
C LEU A 62 3.97 1.04 -1.25
N LEU A 63 3.71 -0.01 -2.01
CA LEU A 63 4.32 -0.26 -3.29
C LEU A 63 3.29 -0.04 -4.38
N ILE A 64 3.71 0.57 -5.49
CA ILE A 64 2.92 0.69 -6.71
C ILE A 64 3.77 0.09 -7.83
N ASP A 65 3.26 -0.92 -8.52
CA ASP A 65 3.95 -1.60 -9.62
C ASP A 65 5.29 -2.23 -9.19
N ASP A 66 5.35 -2.80 -7.98
CA ASP A 66 6.57 -3.32 -7.33
C ASP A 66 7.58 -2.22 -6.89
N GLU A 67 7.25 -0.95 -7.14
CA GLU A 67 8.07 0.20 -6.78
C GLU A 67 7.70 0.70 -5.37
N LEU A 68 8.68 0.78 -4.46
CA LEU A 68 8.45 1.26 -3.10
C LEU A 68 8.25 2.78 -3.10
N ILE A 69 7.03 3.22 -2.83
CA ILE A 69 6.66 4.64 -2.79
C ILE A 69 6.75 5.17 -1.36
N TYR A 70 6.18 4.43 -0.40
CA TYR A 70 6.19 4.80 1.00
C TYR A 70 6.85 3.72 1.85
N ASN A 71 7.67 4.16 2.79
CA ASN A 71 8.47 3.35 3.70
C ASN A 71 8.23 3.83 5.13
N GLY A 72 7.41 3.12 5.91
CA GLY A 72 7.14 3.48 7.31
C GLY A 72 6.27 4.71 7.54
N GLU A 73 5.71 5.28 6.48
CA GLU A 73 4.87 6.47 6.52
C GLU A 73 3.46 6.18 6.04
N VAL A 74 2.50 6.93 6.59
CA VAL A 74 1.11 6.84 6.16
C VAL A 74 1.05 7.35 4.73
N PRO A 75 0.61 6.54 3.76
CA PRO A 75 0.49 6.98 2.38
C PRO A 75 -0.44 8.20 2.32
N ASN A 76 -0.04 9.23 1.58
CA ASN A 76 -0.85 10.44 1.47
C ASN A 76 -1.91 10.27 0.38
N LYS A 77 -3.16 10.67 0.65
CA LYS A 77 -4.29 10.41 -0.26
C LYS A 77 -4.07 11.03 -1.65
N ASP A 78 -3.74 12.31 -1.69
CA ASP A 78 -3.57 13.07 -2.93
C ASP A 78 -2.48 12.48 -3.81
N GLU A 79 -1.30 12.24 -3.24
CA GLU A 79 -0.16 11.69 -3.98
C GLU A 79 -0.44 10.28 -4.51
N LEU A 80 -1.07 9.42 -3.70
CA LEU A 80 -1.47 8.09 -4.13
C LEU A 80 -2.41 8.16 -5.33
N LEU A 81 -3.40 9.05 -5.24
CA LEU A 81 -4.41 9.25 -6.27
C LEU A 81 -3.78 9.76 -7.56
N GLU A 82 -2.88 10.74 -7.49
CA GLU A 82 -2.17 11.28 -8.65
C GLU A 82 -1.27 10.22 -9.31
N MET A 83 -0.46 9.51 -8.53
CA MET A 83 0.39 8.44 -9.06
C MET A 83 -0.41 7.34 -9.76
N LEU A 84 -1.54 6.94 -9.17
CA LEU A 84 -2.40 5.93 -9.79
C LEU A 84 -3.10 6.48 -11.02
N LYS A 85 -3.57 7.73 -11.01
CA LYS A 85 -4.11 8.38 -12.21
C LYS A 85 -3.08 8.43 -13.34
N GLU A 86 -1.80 8.66 -13.03
CA GLU A 86 -0.73 8.63 -14.02
C GLU A 86 -0.44 7.20 -14.53
N LYS A 87 -0.38 6.21 -13.63
CA LYS A 87 -0.04 4.81 -13.99
C LYS A 87 -1.21 4.03 -14.62
N PHE A 88 -2.46 4.45 -14.42
CA PHE A 88 -3.67 3.86 -15.01
C PHE A 88 -4.19 4.61 -16.25
N LYS A 89 -3.49 5.66 -16.70
CA LYS A 89 -3.80 6.41 -17.93
C LYS A 89 -3.41 5.63 -19.20
#